data_AF-M2ZL70-F1
#
_entry.id   AF-M2ZL70-F1
#
_cell.length_a   1.000
_cell.length_b   1.000
_cell.length_c   1.000
_cell.angle_alpha   90.00
_cell.angle_beta   90.00
_cell.angle_gamma   90.00
#
_symmetry.space_group_name_H-M   'P 1'
#
loop_
_entity.id
_entity.type
_entity.pdbx_description
1 polymer ?
#
loop_
_entity_poly.entity_id
_entity_poly.type
_entity_poly.pdbx_seq_one_letter_code
_entity_poly.pdbx_strand_id
1 'polypeptide(L)'
;MLLPTLLLLSPTTSTPLRFWVGRSWRVKGDEFGVEGSEVGVAVGCGEYCGFWRAAITNSGSVIPAEDVSTAKAQAIYDKVVASSSCAGSSDSLTCLRGLSYADFLRAVSSVPGIFSYRSLDLSYLPRPDPGGNFFSQSPEVSIANGAYAKAPVIIGDQED
;
A
#
# COMPACT_ATOMS: atom_id res chain seq x y z
N MET A 1 -48.72 -2.30 31.57
CA MET A 1 -48.50 -3.65 30.99
C MET A 1 -47.05 -3.71 30.54
N LEU A 2 -46.24 -4.51 31.24
CA LEU A 2 -44.85 -4.86 30.93
C LEU A 2 -44.85 -6.16 30.09
N LEU A 3 -43.91 -6.29 29.13
CA LEU A 3 -43.03 -7.45 28.80
C LEU A 3 -42.46 -7.34 27.35
N PRO A 4 -41.33 -8.02 27.01
CA PRO A 4 -40.12 -7.40 26.43
C PRO A 4 -39.46 -8.21 25.27
N THR A 5 -38.22 -7.81 24.89
CA THR A 5 -37.12 -8.65 24.35
C THR A 5 -37.21 -9.20 22.91
N LEU A 6 -36.28 -8.82 22.00
CA LEU A 6 -35.10 -9.65 21.62
C LEU A 6 -34.30 -9.01 20.45
N LEU A 7 -32.97 -9.08 20.59
CA LEU A 7 -31.92 -8.80 19.61
C LEU A 7 -32.20 -9.40 18.22
N LEU A 8 -31.75 -8.70 17.17
CA LEU A 8 -31.06 -9.34 16.04
C LEU A 8 -29.94 -8.42 15.52
N LEU A 9 -28.70 -8.72 15.94
CA LEU A 9 -27.50 -8.43 15.16
C LEU A 9 -27.52 -9.32 13.91
N SER A 10 -27.11 -8.78 12.75
CA SER A 10 -26.19 -9.47 11.83
C SER A 10 -25.68 -8.52 10.73
N PRO A 11 -24.38 -8.18 10.72
CA PRO A 11 -23.68 -7.77 9.50
C PRO A 11 -23.23 -9.04 8.78
N THR A 12 -23.84 -9.37 7.66
CA THR A 12 -23.37 -10.44 6.77
C THR A 12 -22.98 -9.87 5.42
N THR A 13 -21.74 -9.44 5.30
CA THR A 13 -20.96 -9.53 4.06
C THR A 13 -19.78 -10.43 4.33
N SER A 14 -20.06 -11.74 4.35
CA SER A 14 -19.03 -12.77 4.29
C SER A 14 -18.37 -12.72 2.90
N THR A 15 -17.16 -12.16 2.82
CA THR A 15 -16.27 -12.33 1.68
C THR A 15 -15.85 -13.81 1.58
N PRO A 16 -15.93 -14.47 0.41
CA PRO A 16 -15.77 -15.92 0.33
C PRO A 16 -14.29 -16.29 0.34
N LEU A 17 -13.80 -16.76 1.48
CA LEU A 17 -12.63 -17.63 1.60
C LEU A 17 -12.97 -18.79 2.54
N ARG A 18 -14.05 -19.50 2.21
CA ARG A 18 -14.32 -20.84 2.74
C ARG A 18 -14.05 -21.81 1.61
N PHE A 19 -12.83 -22.34 1.54
CA PHE A 19 -12.47 -23.69 1.06
C PHE A 19 -10.96 -23.76 0.85
N TRP A 20 -10.20 -23.86 1.96
CA TRP A 20 -8.94 -24.60 2.02
C TRP A 20 -8.73 -25.01 3.47
N VAL A 21 -8.64 -26.32 3.70
CA VAL A 21 -8.44 -26.90 5.03
C VAL A 21 -7.03 -26.53 5.51
N GLY A 22 -6.95 -25.76 6.60
CA GLY A 22 -5.75 -25.63 7.42
C GLY A 22 -5.01 -24.28 7.34
N ARG A 23 -5.23 -23.46 8.38
CA ARG A 23 -4.47 -22.27 8.85
C ARG A 23 -5.04 -20.91 8.42
N SER A 24 -5.84 -20.38 9.34
CA SER A 24 -6.31 -19.01 9.42
C SER A 24 -5.14 -18.00 9.36
N TRP A 25 -4.92 -17.47 8.15
CA TRP A 25 -4.32 -16.16 7.85
C TRP A 25 -2.87 -15.90 8.27
N ARG A 26 -1.93 -16.25 7.39
CA ARG A 26 -0.56 -15.74 7.37
C ARG A 26 -0.36 -14.91 6.11
N VAL A 27 0.31 -13.77 6.23
CA VAL A 27 0.84 -13.03 5.07
C VAL A 27 2.28 -13.48 4.85
N LYS A 28 2.60 -13.83 3.60
CA LYS A 28 3.95 -14.12 3.13
C LYS A 28 4.22 -13.21 1.94
N GLY A 29 5.33 -12.47 1.98
CA GLY A 29 5.82 -11.67 0.87
C GLY A 29 7.31 -11.92 0.62
N ASP A 30 7.74 -11.57 -0.58
CA ASP A 30 9.10 -11.28 -1.04
C ASP A 30 9.22 -9.79 -1.38
N GLU A 31 10.38 -9.16 -1.19
CA GLU A 31 10.72 -7.74 -1.45
C GLU A 31 9.51 -6.79 -1.69
N PHE A 32 9.02 -6.63 -2.92
CA PHE A 32 7.87 -5.75 -3.22
C PHE A 32 6.52 -6.19 -2.63
N GLY A 33 6.29 -7.51 -2.57
CA GLY A 33 5.16 -8.09 -1.84
C GLY A 33 5.29 -7.90 -0.33
N VAL A 34 6.53 -7.82 0.18
CA VAL A 34 6.81 -7.42 1.56
C VAL A 34 6.46 -5.95 1.75
N GLU A 35 6.95 -5.00 0.95
CA GLU A 35 6.62 -3.56 1.07
C GLU A 35 5.10 -3.31 1.17
N GLY A 36 4.31 -3.97 0.32
CA GLY A 36 2.85 -3.88 0.40
C GLY A 36 2.27 -4.45 1.70
N SER A 37 2.85 -5.54 2.20
CA SER A 37 2.49 -6.12 3.50
C SER A 37 3.00 -5.32 4.69
N GLU A 38 4.12 -4.60 4.56
CA GLU A 38 4.68 -3.70 5.57
C GLU A 38 3.77 -2.52 5.79
N VAL A 39 3.24 -1.91 4.72
CA VAL A 39 2.20 -0.88 4.89
C VAL A 39 1.01 -1.47 5.67
N GLY A 40 0.65 -2.73 5.44
CA GLY A 40 -0.39 -3.43 6.21
C GLY A 40 -0.01 -3.79 7.65
N VAL A 41 1.27 -4.03 7.95
CA VAL A 41 1.78 -4.35 9.30
C VAL A 41 2.05 -3.07 10.10
N ALA A 42 2.69 -2.09 9.47
CA ALA A 42 3.15 -0.82 10.03
C ALA A 42 2.03 0.20 10.20
N VAL A 43 0.96 0.15 9.39
CA VAL A 43 -0.07 1.18 9.50
C VAL A 43 -1.23 0.77 10.40
N GLY A 44 -1.45 1.56 11.44
CA GLY A 44 -2.72 2.21 11.74
C GLY A 44 -3.92 1.36 11.40
N CYS A 45 -4.00 0.20 12.03
CA CYS A 45 -4.86 -0.90 11.65
C CYS A 45 -6.33 -0.59 11.37
N GLY A 46 -6.90 0.53 11.82
CA GLY A 46 -8.33 0.79 11.70
C GLY A 46 -9.17 -0.46 12.00
N GLU A 47 -10.00 -0.86 11.04
CA GLU A 47 -10.84 -2.07 11.07
C GLU A 47 -10.09 -3.36 10.63
N TYR A 48 -8.87 -3.23 10.10
CA TYR A 48 -8.08 -4.29 9.44
C TYR A 48 -7.17 -5.12 10.37
N CYS A 49 -7.13 -4.82 11.67
CA CYS A 49 -6.28 -5.53 12.63
C CYS A 49 -6.64 -7.02 12.87
N GLY A 50 -7.67 -7.54 12.22
CA GLY A 50 -8.13 -8.93 12.36
C GLY A 50 -7.89 -9.83 11.15
N PHE A 51 -7.32 -9.32 10.04
CA PHE A 51 -7.19 -10.11 8.80
C PHE A 51 -6.04 -11.12 8.82
N TRP A 52 -5.02 -10.92 9.66
CA TRP A 52 -3.86 -11.80 9.79
C TRP A 52 -3.43 -11.94 11.24
N ARG A 53 -2.76 -13.04 11.58
CA ARG A 53 -2.32 -13.33 12.96
C ARG A 53 -0.80 -13.42 13.12
N ALA A 54 -0.05 -13.37 12.03
CA ALA A 54 1.42 -13.36 11.99
C ALA A 54 1.88 -12.93 10.58
N ALA A 55 3.10 -12.41 10.50
CA ALA A 55 3.75 -12.05 9.24
C ALA A 55 5.08 -12.81 9.05
N ILE A 56 5.39 -13.16 7.80
CA ILE A 56 6.72 -13.63 7.40
C ILE A 56 7.19 -12.72 6.26
N THR A 57 8.30 -12.01 6.48
CA THR A 57 8.88 -11.06 5.52
C THR A 57 10.27 -11.54 5.10
N ASN A 58 10.50 -11.65 3.79
CA ASN A 58 11.81 -11.97 3.23
C ASN A 58 12.30 -10.75 2.44
N SER A 59 13.45 -10.20 2.83
CA SER A 59 14.07 -9.05 2.19
C SER A 59 13.19 -7.79 2.20
N GLY A 60 12.79 -7.36 3.39
CA GLY A 60 11.97 -6.16 3.59
C GLY A 60 11.48 -6.01 5.04
N SER A 61 11.51 -4.78 5.57
CA SER A 61 10.91 -4.44 6.88
C SER A 61 10.25 -3.06 6.94
N VAL A 62 11.04 -2.00 6.92
CA VAL A 62 10.62 -0.64 7.18
C VAL A 62 11.39 0.24 6.22
N ILE A 63 10.68 0.83 5.26
CA ILE A 63 11.26 1.76 4.31
C ILE A 63 10.76 3.17 4.65
N PRO A 64 11.62 4.03 5.23
CA PRO A 64 11.28 5.43 5.41
C PRO A 64 10.96 6.07 4.07
N ALA A 65 9.82 6.76 4.02
CA ALA A 65 9.31 7.33 2.79
C ALA A 65 8.80 8.75 3.04
N GLU A 66 9.26 9.66 2.19
CA GLU A 66 8.65 10.98 2.06
C GLU A 66 7.20 10.86 1.57
N ASP A 67 6.34 11.75 2.05
CA ASP A 67 4.93 11.78 1.68
C ASP A 67 4.70 12.07 0.19
N VAL A 68 3.48 11.82 -0.26
CA VAL A 68 3.04 11.94 -1.66
C VAL A 68 3.05 13.38 -2.19
N SER A 69 3.12 14.39 -1.32
CA SER A 69 3.15 15.82 -1.69
C SER A 69 4.55 16.37 -1.93
N THR A 70 5.58 15.58 -1.66
CA THR A 70 6.98 15.99 -1.83
C THR A 70 7.42 16.09 -3.30
N ALA A 71 8.51 16.83 -3.53
CA ALA A 71 9.03 17.12 -4.86
C ALA A 71 9.37 15.86 -5.68
N LYS A 72 9.79 14.77 -5.02
CA LYS A 72 10.11 13.51 -5.71
C LYS A 72 8.86 12.88 -6.33
N ALA A 73 7.77 12.78 -5.58
CA ALA A 73 6.51 12.23 -6.09
C ALA A 73 5.92 13.13 -7.19
N GLN A 74 5.95 14.45 -6.99
CA GLN A 74 5.48 15.41 -7.98
C GLN A 74 6.29 15.34 -9.28
N ALA A 75 7.62 15.25 -9.22
CA ALA A 75 8.47 15.16 -10.40
C ALA A 75 8.19 13.90 -11.25
N ILE A 76 7.89 12.76 -10.59
CA ILE A 76 7.46 11.55 -11.27
C ILE A 76 6.10 11.76 -11.95
N TYR A 77 5.12 12.33 -11.24
CA TYR A 77 3.80 12.64 -11.81
C TYR A 77 3.89 13.58 -13.01
N ASP A 78 4.64 14.68 -12.88
CA ASP A 78 4.84 15.67 -13.93
C ASP A 78 5.51 15.05 -15.17
N LYS A 79 6.49 14.15 -14.96
CA LYS A 79 7.14 13.42 -16.06
C LYS A 79 6.15 12.50 -16.79
N VAL A 80 5.26 11.82 -16.08
CA VAL A 80 4.20 11.00 -16.68
C VAL A 80 3.25 11.87 -17.50
N VAL A 81 2.77 12.98 -16.94
CA VAL A 81 1.89 13.93 -17.64
C VAL A 81 2.57 14.47 -18.89
N ALA A 82 3.83 14.91 -18.79
CA ALA A 82 4.61 15.44 -19.90
C ALA A 82 4.93 14.41 -20.98
N SER A 83 4.98 13.11 -20.62
CA SER A 83 5.21 12.01 -21.56
C SER A 83 3.92 11.48 -22.19
N SER A 84 2.79 12.13 -21.92
CA SER A 84 1.47 11.83 -22.46
C SER A 84 0.92 13.04 -23.23
N SER A 85 -0.25 12.90 -23.85
CA SER A 85 -0.98 14.02 -24.46
C SER A 85 -1.68 14.93 -23.43
N CYS A 86 -1.48 14.71 -22.12
CA CYS A 86 -2.14 15.47 -21.05
C CYS A 86 -1.36 16.70 -20.56
N ALA A 87 -0.20 16.99 -21.16
CA ALA A 87 0.55 18.21 -20.86
C ALA A 87 -0.31 19.46 -21.13
N GLY A 88 -0.41 20.35 -20.14
CA GLY A 88 -1.20 21.58 -20.23
C GLY A 88 -2.71 21.41 -20.01
N SER A 89 -3.20 20.20 -19.69
CA SER A 89 -4.58 20.00 -19.24
C SER A 89 -4.84 20.76 -17.94
N SER A 90 -6.01 21.40 -17.81
CA SER A 90 -6.45 22.03 -16.55
C SER A 90 -6.71 21.00 -15.44
N ASP A 91 -7.00 19.75 -15.83
CA ASP A 91 -7.08 18.59 -14.94
C ASP A 91 -6.30 17.43 -15.59
N SER A 92 -5.03 17.33 -15.25
CA SER A 92 -4.12 16.32 -15.82
C SER A 92 -4.49 14.90 -15.37
N LEU A 93 -5.05 14.73 -14.18
CA LEU A 93 -5.42 13.42 -13.65
C LEU A 93 -6.64 12.84 -14.38
N THR A 94 -7.67 13.66 -14.57
CA THR A 94 -8.85 13.26 -15.37
C THR A 94 -8.45 12.97 -16.81
N CYS A 95 -7.53 13.76 -17.39
CA CYS A 95 -7.00 13.48 -18.72
C CYS A 95 -6.27 12.12 -18.78
N LEU A 96 -5.37 11.83 -17.82
CA LEU A 96 -4.63 10.57 -17.78
C LEU A 96 -5.55 9.35 -17.71
N ARG A 97 -6.66 9.45 -16.95
CA ARG A 97 -7.68 8.39 -16.85
C ARG A 97 -8.45 8.14 -18.15
N GLY A 98 -8.51 9.14 -19.05
CA GLY A 98 -9.17 9.06 -20.35
C GLY A 98 -8.29 8.52 -21.48
N LEU A 99 -7.00 8.30 -21.24
CA LEU A 99 -6.09 7.77 -22.26
C LEU A 99 -6.42 6.33 -22.62
N SER A 100 -6.02 5.93 -23.84
CA SER A 100 -5.95 4.51 -24.17
C SER A 100 -4.97 3.80 -23.24
N TYR A 101 -5.21 2.52 -22.95
CA TYR A 101 -4.28 1.72 -22.13
C TYR A 101 -2.83 1.81 -22.64
N ALA A 102 -2.64 1.72 -23.97
CA ALA A 102 -1.31 1.73 -24.56
C ALA A 102 -0.60 3.09 -24.39
N ASP A 103 -1.33 4.20 -24.46
CA ASP A 103 -0.76 5.53 -24.25
C ASP A 103 -0.47 5.78 -22.77
N PHE A 104 -1.36 5.34 -21.88
CA PHE A 104 -1.13 5.41 -20.44
C PHE A 104 0.08 4.58 -20.02
N LEU A 105 0.18 3.33 -20.47
CA LEU A 105 1.32 2.44 -20.20
C LEU A 105 2.64 3.09 -20.65
N ARG A 106 2.67 3.65 -21.87
CA ARG A 106 3.86 4.34 -22.39
C ARG A 106 4.26 5.53 -21.52
N ALA A 107 3.29 6.30 -21.02
CA ALA A 107 3.54 7.44 -20.17
C ALA A 107 4.08 7.02 -18.78
N VAL A 108 3.45 6.05 -18.11
CA VAL A 108 3.89 5.60 -16.77
C VAL A 108 5.19 4.79 -16.79
N SER A 109 5.53 4.17 -17.92
CA SER A 109 6.83 3.49 -18.07
C SER A 109 7.96 4.41 -18.56
N SER A 110 7.72 5.72 -18.70
CA SER A 110 8.73 6.68 -19.16
C SER A 110 9.73 7.14 -18.08
N VAL A 111 9.46 6.80 -16.81
CA VAL A 111 10.27 7.15 -15.65
C VAL A 111 11.31 6.05 -15.35
N PRO A 112 12.37 6.34 -14.57
CA PRO A 112 13.39 5.33 -14.25
C PRO A 112 12.78 4.08 -13.58
N GLY A 113 13.11 2.91 -14.13
CA GLY A 113 12.77 1.62 -13.52
C GLY A 113 13.90 1.08 -12.64
N ILE A 114 13.62 0.00 -11.91
CA ILE A 114 14.60 -0.64 -11.01
C ILE A 114 15.86 -1.14 -11.72
N PHE A 115 15.76 -1.58 -12.98
CA PHE A 115 16.92 -2.01 -13.77
C PHE A 115 17.65 -0.85 -14.48
N SER A 116 17.60 0.35 -13.91
CA SER A 116 18.28 1.54 -14.43
C SER A 116 19.38 2.02 -13.47
N TYR A 117 20.13 3.04 -13.86
CA TYR A 117 21.14 3.66 -12.99
C TYR A 117 20.61 4.09 -11.62
N ARG A 118 19.33 4.44 -11.51
CA ARG A 118 18.71 4.84 -10.23
C ARG A 118 18.49 3.65 -9.29
N SER A 119 18.46 2.42 -9.79
CA SER A 119 18.32 1.20 -8.98
C SER A 119 17.15 1.29 -7.98
N LEU A 120 17.41 1.09 -6.68
CA LEU A 120 16.45 1.15 -5.57
C LEU A 120 15.93 2.57 -5.26
N ASP A 121 16.37 3.60 -5.98
CA ASP A 121 15.72 4.91 -5.96
C ASP A 121 14.42 4.89 -6.80
N LEU A 122 13.41 4.21 -6.26
CA LEU A 122 12.19 3.85 -6.99
C LEU A 122 11.35 5.08 -7.37
N SER A 123 10.89 5.08 -8.62
CA SER A 123 9.88 6.04 -9.11
C SER A 123 8.50 5.78 -8.49
N TYR A 124 8.17 4.51 -8.29
CA TYR A 124 6.91 4.05 -7.71
C TYR A 124 7.23 3.18 -6.49
N LEU A 125 6.75 3.63 -5.33
CA LEU A 125 6.78 2.92 -4.06
C LEU A 125 5.63 3.44 -3.20
N PRO A 126 5.18 2.71 -2.17
CA PRO A 126 4.24 3.25 -1.21
C PRO A 126 4.79 4.53 -0.57
N ARG A 127 3.98 5.59 -0.54
CA ARG A 127 4.30 6.85 0.14
C ARG A 127 3.20 7.23 1.11
N PRO A 128 3.53 7.83 2.26
CA PRO A 128 2.53 8.37 3.15
C PRO A 128 1.63 9.37 2.43
N ASP A 129 0.33 9.31 2.67
CA ASP A 129 -0.64 10.31 2.27
C ASP A 129 -1.22 10.94 3.54
N PRO A 130 -0.79 12.17 3.91
CA PRO A 130 -1.28 12.86 5.10
C PRO A 130 -2.80 13.14 5.05
N GLY A 131 -3.41 13.10 3.86
CA GLY A 131 -4.86 13.21 3.69
C GLY A 131 -5.62 11.89 3.86
N GLY A 132 -4.91 10.76 3.92
CA GLY A 132 -5.46 9.41 4.04
C GLY A 132 -5.31 8.83 5.45
N ASN A 133 -6.20 7.90 5.82
CA ASN A 133 -6.15 7.22 7.13
C ASN A 133 -5.40 5.87 7.08
N PHE A 134 -5.14 5.33 5.89
CA PHE A 134 -4.55 4.00 5.70
C PHE A 134 -3.02 3.98 5.67
N PHE A 135 -2.36 5.09 5.32
CA PHE A 135 -0.90 5.22 5.34
C PHE A 135 -0.54 6.69 5.54
N SER A 136 -0.85 7.24 6.72
CA SER A 136 -0.85 8.69 6.95
C SER A 136 0.52 9.29 7.27
N GLN A 137 1.48 8.45 7.66
CA GLN A 137 2.80 8.87 8.11
C GLN A 137 3.84 7.80 7.74
N SER A 138 5.12 8.18 7.75
CA SER A 138 6.21 7.29 7.38
C SER A 138 6.25 6.03 8.27
N PRO A 139 6.60 4.84 7.73
CA PRO A 139 6.55 3.57 8.47
C PRO A 139 7.32 3.57 9.80
N GLU A 140 8.52 4.16 9.83
CA GLU A 140 9.36 4.25 11.04
C GLU A 140 8.72 5.11 12.13
N VAL A 141 7.98 6.16 11.75
CA VAL A 141 7.21 7.00 12.69
C VAL A 141 6.04 6.21 13.26
N SER A 142 5.33 5.44 12.42
CA SER A 142 4.24 4.57 12.88
C SER A 142 4.74 3.53 13.88
N ILE A 143 5.89 2.91 13.63
CA ILE A 143 6.49 1.93 14.55
C ILE A 143 6.92 2.57 15.86
N ALA A 144 7.61 3.71 15.81
CA ALA A 144 8.04 4.45 16.99
C ALA A 144 6.86 4.85 17.89
N ASN A 145 5.73 5.21 17.28
CA ASN A 145 4.50 5.58 18.00
C ASN A 145 3.65 4.38 18.43
N GLY A 146 4.07 3.14 18.14
CA GLY A 146 3.30 1.94 18.42
C GLY A 146 2.02 1.81 17.59
N ALA A 147 1.91 2.58 16.50
CA ALA A 147 0.75 2.69 15.63
C ALA A 147 0.78 1.65 14.51
N TYR A 148 0.96 0.37 14.86
CA TYR A 148 1.09 -0.75 13.95
C TYR A 148 0.39 -2.01 14.50
N ALA A 149 0.14 -2.99 13.64
CA ALA A 149 -0.46 -4.27 14.03
C ALA A 149 0.53 -5.11 14.85
N LYS A 150 0.22 -5.36 16.12
CA LYS A 150 1.07 -6.20 16.98
C LYS A 150 0.79 -7.67 16.73
N ALA A 151 1.62 -8.31 15.91
CA ALA A 151 1.57 -9.74 15.62
C ALA A 151 2.98 -10.36 15.69
N PRO A 152 3.11 -11.69 15.92
CA PRO A 152 4.37 -12.38 15.74
C PRO A 152 4.92 -12.22 14.31
N VAL A 153 6.20 -11.91 14.19
CA VAL A 153 6.89 -11.70 12.90
C VAL A 153 8.11 -12.62 12.80
N ILE A 154 8.29 -13.26 11.66
CA ILE A 154 9.56 -13.85 11.22
C ILE A 154 10.08 -12.98 10.09
N ILE A 155 11.29 -12.46 10.24
CA ILE A 155 11.94 -11.63 9.22
C ILE A 155 13.35 -12.13 8.98
N GLY A 156 13.77 -12.10 7.72
CA GLY A 156 15.14 -12.35 7.33
C GLY A 156 15.45 -11.73 5.97
N ASP A 157 16.74 -11.61 5.70
CA ASP A 157 17.29 -11.11 4.45
C ASP A 157 18.12 -12.21 3.80
N GLN A 158 18.34 -12.08 2.50
CA GLN A 158 19.35 -12.88 1.81
C GLN A 158 20.75 -12.35 2.20
N GLU A 159 21.78 -13.17 1.99
CA GLU A 159 23.16 -12.79 2.35
C GLU A 159 23.69 -11.63 1.49
N ASP A 160 23.27 -11.58 0.21
CA ASP A 160 23.72 -10.63 -0.81
C ASP A 160 22.54 -9.91 -1.49
#